data_AF-Q7XYE6-F1
#
_entry.id   AF-Q7XYE6-F1
#
_cell.length_a   1.000
_cell.length_b   1.000
_cell.length_c   1.000
_cell.angle_alpha   90.00
_cell.angle_beta   90.00
_cell.angle_gamma   90.00
#
_symmetry.space_group_name_H-M   'P 1'
#
loop_
_entity.id
_entity.type
_entity.pdbx_description
1 polymer ?
#
loop_
_entity_poly.entity_id
_entity_poly.type
_entity_poly.pdbx_seq_one_letter_code
_entity_poly.pdbx_strand_id
1 'polypeptide(L)'
;WLGMGNQELLEYFSDYAATKARHAYGPGGHRGMSVLIFESSAVGYMEAERLHKHFIDQRTDRDTWQNRRVPFLPGGKRQLYGFLARKEDMETFNRHCQGKSRLKYEMRSHNEMVVAQMKQMSEDNQQLNYLKNKVVKTEQRSKVVEETLGVITQKLRETMEENIFVRSKA
;
A
#
# COMPACT_ATOMS: atom_id res chain seq x y z
N TRP A 1 -26.44 17.35 15.60
CA TRP A 1 -26.22 16.26 14.62
C TRP A 1 -25.10 15.39 15.18
N LEU A 2 -25.30 14.07 15.28
CA LEU A 2 -24.28 13.15 15.82
C LEU A 2 -23.09 12.99 14.87
N GLY A 3 -23.30 13.21 13.57
CA GLY A 3 -22.26 13.06 12.58
C GLY A 3 -22.10 11.62 12.10
N MET A 4 -21.42 11.48 10.96
CA MET A 4 -20.91 10.18 10.52
C MET A 4 -19.85 9.69 11.51
N GLY A 5 -19.87 8.41 11.84
CA GLY A 5 -18.90 7.79 12.73
C GLY A 5 -17.57 7.48 12.03
N ASN A 6 -16.51 7.20 12.81
CA ASN A 6 -15.20 6.85 12.25
C ASN A 6 -15.29 5.57 11.39
N GLN A 7 -15.97 4.54 11.90
CA GLN A 7 -16.10 3.26 11.22
C GLN A 7 -16.97 3.38 9.96
N GLU A 8 -18.09 4.10 10.07
CA GLU A 8 -18.98 4.39 8.95
C GLU A 8 -18.25 5.13 7.82
N LEU A 9 -17.39 6.10 8.16
CA LEU A 9 -16.59 6.82 7.16
C LEU A 9 -15.53 5.92 6.52
N LEU A 10 -14.89 5.02 7.29
CA LEU A 10 -13.92 4.07 6.76
C LEU A 10 -14.59 3.05 5.82
N GLU A 11 -15.75 2.54 6.20
CA GLU A 11 -16.53 1.61 5.39
C GLU A 11 -16.99 2.27 4.08
N TYR A 12 -17.41 3.53 4.14
CA TYR A 12 -17.81 4.30 2.96
C TYR A 12 -16.66 4.44 1.94
N PHE A 13 -15.42 4.59 2.41
CA PHE A 13 -14.22 4.71 1.56
C PHE A 13 -13.33 3.47 1.62
N SER A 14 -13.92 2.29 1.85
CA SER A 14 -13.20 1.02 2.02
C SER A 14 -12.34 0.66 0.82
N ASP A 15 -12.74 1.10 -0.38
CA ASP A 15 -11.97 0.90 -1.61
C ASP A 15 -10.59 1.57 -1.57
N TYR A 16 -10.37 2.59 -0.75
CA TYR A 16 -9.18 3.46 -0.77
C TYR A 16 -8.15 3.18 0.32
N ALA A 17 -8.21 2.02 0.98
CA ALA A 17 -7.20 1.60 1.98
C ALA A 17 -6.87 2.64 3.07
N ALA A 18 -7.82 3.50 3.44
CA ALA A 18 -7.65 4.42 4.55
C ALA A 18 -7.54 3.63 5.86
N THR A 19 -6.51 3.92 6.66
CA THR A 19 -6.20 3.16 7.88
C THR A 19 -6.96 3.68 9.10
N LYS A 20 -7.25 4.99 9.14
CA LYS A 20 -7.93 5.64 10.26
C LYS A 20 -8.80 6.78 9.77
N ALA A 21 -9.89 7.01 10.48
CA ALA A 21 -10.74 8.19 10.34
C ALA A 21 -10.75 8.99 11.63
N ARG A 22 -10.81 10.32 11.51
CA ARG A 22 -10.95 11.25 12.63
C ARG A 22 -11.90 12.37 12.25
N HIS A 23 -12.64 12.87 13.23
CA HIS A 23 -13.57 13.99 13.03
C HIS A 23 -13.18 15.18 13.89
N ALA A 24 -13.50 16.37 13.39
CA ALA A 24 -13.41 17.58 14.18
C ALA A 24 -14.61 17.67 15.11
N TYR A 25 -14.33 17.82 16.41
CA TYR A 25 -15.34 18.03 17.45
C TYR A 25 -15.10 19.39 18.11
N GLY A 26 -16.19 20.06 18.50
CA GLY A 26 -16.11 21.23 19.38
C GLY A 26 -17.23 21.19 20.43
N PRO A 27 -17.44 22.29 21.18
CA PRO A 27 -18.42 22.33 22.27
C PRO A 27 -19.85 21.92 21.87
N GLY A 28 -20.24 22.15 20.61
CA GLY A 28 -21.54 21.75 20.06
C GLY A 28 -21.58 20.37 19.39
N GLY A 29 -20.55 19.53 19.58
CA GLY A 29 -20.43 18.21 18.95
C GLY A 29 -19.68 18.21 17.62
N HIS A 30 -20.05 17.28 16.73
CA HIS A 30 -19.41 17.06 15.42
C HIS A 30 -19.49 18.32 14.54
N ARG A 31 -18.36 18.71 13.93
CA ARG A 31 -18.23 19.96 13.14
C ARG A 31 -18.44 19.80 11.63
N GLY A 32 -18.83 18.61 11.17
CA GLY A 32 -19.02 18.32 9.76
C GLY A 32 -17.72 18.23 8.96
N MET A 33 -16.59 17.96 9.63
CA MET A 33 -15.28 17.82 9.00
C MET A 33 -14.61 16.55 9.51
N SER A 34 -14.01 15.82 8.57
CA SER A 34 -13.35 14.54 8.82
C SER A 34 -12.02 14.49 8.09
N VAL A 35 -11.08 13.73 8.62
CA VAL A 35 -9.80 13.40 7.98
C VAL A 35 -9.70 11.89 7.87
N LEU A 36 -9.42 11.41 6.66
CA LEU A 36 -8.96 10.06 6.40
C LEU A 36 -7.44 10.04 6.44
N ILE A 37 -6.88 9.06 7.14
CA ILE A 37 -5.45 8.91 7.36
C ILE A 37 -5.03 7.61 6.68
N PHE A 38 -4.12 7.74 5.73
CA PHE A 38 -3.57 6.65 4.95
C PHE A 38 -2.26 6.17 5.56
N GLU A 39 -1.75 5.05 5.06
CA GLU A 39 -0.43 4.57 5.42
C GLU A 39 0.64 5.65 5.15
N SER A 40 1.64 5.76 6.04
CA SER A 40 2.76 6.70 5.89
C SER A 40 3.81 6.18 4.89
N SER A 41 3.37 5.87 3.67
CA SER A 41 4.17 5.31 2.58
C SER A 41 3.84 6.02 1.25
N ALA A 42 4.69 5.86 0.24
CA ALA A 42 4.36 6.29 -1.12
C ALA A 42 3.06 5.65 -1.64
N VAL A 43 2.77 4.39 -1.27
CA VAL A 43 1.55 3.68 -1.66
C VAL A 43 0.32 4.31 -0.98
N GLY A 44 0.40 4.60 0.32
CA GLY A 44 -0.68 5.28 1.03
C GLY A 44 -0.99 6.68 0.47
N TYR A 45 0.05 7.40 0.02
CA TYR A 45 -0.15 8.67 -0.70
C TYR A 45 -0.88 8.47 -2.04
N MET A 46 -0.54 7.44 -2.81
CA MET A 46 -1.20 7.15 -4.08
C MET A 46 -2.69 6.81 -3.91
N GLU A 47 -3.05 6.08 -2.85
CA GLU A 47 -4.46 5.82 -2.53
C GLU A 47 -5.21 7.09 -2.13
N ALA A 48 -4.56 7.98 -1.37
CA ALA A 48 -5.11 9.28 -1.03
C ALA A 48 -5.31 10.17 -2.28
N GLU A 49 -4.36 10.15 -3.23
CA GLU A 49 -4.50 10.81 -4.52
C GLU A 49 -5.62 10.22 -5.37
N ARG A 50 -5.77 8.90 -5.37
CA ARG A 50 -6.86 8.22 -6.09
C ARG A 50 -8.21 8.65 -5.55
N LEU A 51 -8.36 8.75 -4.23
CA LEU A 51 -9.57 9.28 -3.60
C LEU A 51 -9.78 10.76 -3.95
N HIS A 52 -8.72 11.56 -3.94
CA HIS A 52 -8.82 12.97 -4.33
C HIS A 52 -9.33 13.15 -5.77
N LYS A 53 -8.82 12.34 -6.72
CA LYS A 53 -9.28 12.33 -8.11
C LYS A 53 -10.74 11.90 -8.22
N HIS A 54 -11.18 10.91 -7.44
CA HIS A 54 -12.59 10.52 -7.38
C HIS A 54 -13.51 11.71 -7.04
N PHE A 55 -13.13 12.56 -6.08
CA PHE A 55 -13.92 13.75 -5.76
C PHE A 55 -13.91 14.80 -6.89
N ILE A 56 -12.80 14.93 -7.63
CA ILE A 56 -12.73 15.78 -8.82
C ILE A 56 -13.69 15.25 -9.90
N ASP A 57 -13.65 13.96 -10.18
CA ASP A 57 -14.48 13.31 -11.20
C ASP A 57 -15.98 13.45 -10.86
N GLN A 58 -16.32 13.38 -9.57
CA GLN A 58 -17.67 13.62 -9.07
C GLN A 58 -18.05 15.10 -8.96
N ARG A 59 -17.15 16.04 -9.25
CA ARG A 59 -17.33 17.48 -9.04
C ARG A 59 -17.74 17.81 -7.61
N THR A 60 -17.10 17.17 -6.66
CA THR A 60 -17.29 17.34 -5.20
C THR A 60 -15.93 17.56 -4.52
N ASP A 61 -15.02 18.18 -5.25
CA ASP A 61 -13.68 18.56 -4.83
C ASP A 61 -13.67 19.90 -4.05
N ARG A 62 -12.47 20.38 -3.74
CA ARG A 62 -12.24 21.63 -3.00
C ARG A 62 -12.86 22.84 -3.69
N ASP A 63 -12.68 23.00 -4.99
CA ASP A 63 -13.13 24.19 -5.70
C ASP A 63 -14.65 24.22 -5.75
N THR A 64 -15.28 23.05 -5.92
CA THR A 64 -16.73 22.93 -5.81
C THR A 64 -17.22 23.26 -4.39
N TRP A 65 -16.54 22.76 -3.35
CA TRP A 65 -16.88 23.09 -1.96
C TRP A 65 -16.81 24.59 -1.67
N GLN A 66 -15.83 25.29 -2.24
CA GLN A 66 -15.63 26.72 -2.00
C GLN A 66 -16.59 27.59 -2.80
N ASN A 67 -16.88 27.23 -4.05
CA ASN A 67 -17.57 28.12 -4.99
C ASN A 67 -19.03 27.72 -5.28
N ARG A 68 -19.37 26.43 -5.15
CA ARG A 68 -20.66 25.86 -5.61
C ARG A 68 -21.19 24.80 -4.67
N ARG A 69 -21.11 25.06 -3.37
CA ARG A 69 -21.51 24.10 -2.34
C ARG A 69 -23.00 23.80 -2.40
N VAL A 70 -23.32 22.52 -2.57
CA VAL A 70 -24.66 21.95 -2.42
C VAL A 70 -24.67 21.14 -1.12
N PRO A 71 -25.37 21.58 -0.05
CA PRO A 71 -25.29 20.92 1.24
C PRO A 71 -25.94 19.52 1.28
N PHE A 72 -26.99 19.31 0.47
CA PHE A 72 -27.79 18.10 0.47
C PHE A 72 -28.09 17.65 -0.96
N LEU A 73 -27.98 16.35 -1.18
CA LEU A 73 -28.48 15.66 -2.36
C LEU A 73 -30.02 15.51 -2.28
N PRO A 74 -30.69 15.28 -3.42
CA PRO A 74 -32.08 14.86 -3.44
C PRO A 74 -32.32 13.68 -2.47
N GLY A 75 -33.37 13.77 -1.66
CA GLY A 75 -33.63 12.81 -0.58
C GLY A 75 -32.97 13.14 0.76
N GLY A 76 -32.36 14.32 0.91
CA GLY A 76 -31.90 14.85 2.20
C GLY A 76 -30.56 14.27 2.69
N LYS A 77 -29.88 13.46 1.88
CA LYS A 77 -28.54 12.96 2.18
C LYS A 77 -27.53 14.09 2.10
N ARG A 78 -26.60 14.17 3.05
CA ARG A 78 -25.53 15.18 3.01
C ARG A 78 -24.57 14.87 1.86
N GLN A 79 -24.24 15.90 1.09
CA GLN A 79 -23.18 15.79 0.09
C GLN A 79 -21.82 15.78 0.80
N LEU A 80 -20.99 14.77 0.50
CA LEU A 80 -19.59 14.75 0.92
C LEU A 80 -18.74 15.50 -0.09
N TYR A 81 -17.77 16.24 0.42
CA TYR A 81 -16.73 16.87 -0.35
C TYR A 81 -15.39 16.39 0.17
N GLY A 82 -14.42 16.20 -0.72
CA GLY A 82 -13.13 15.64 -0.34
C GLY A 82 -12.00 16.09 -1.23
N PHE A 83 -10.81 16.19 -0.63
CA PHE A 83 -9.60 16.66 -1.28
C PHE A 83 -8.38 16.32 -0.43
N LEU A 84 -7.20 16.29 -1.05
CA LEU A 84 -5.95 16.20 -0.30
C LEU A 84 -5.81 17.40 0.63
N ALA A 85 -5.52 17.10 1.90
CA ALA A 85 -5.35 18.10 2.94
C ALA A 85 -4.07 18.91 2.74
N ARG A 86 -4.19 20.22 2.83
CA ARG A 86 -3.08 21.16 2.94
C ARG A 86 -2.91 21.58 4.41
N LYS A 87 -1.83 22.30 4.68
CA LYS A 87 -1.52 22.81 6.02
C LYS A 87 -2.70 23.60 6.62
N GLU A 88 -3.32 24.46 5.81
CA GLU A 88 -4.41 25.34 6.23
C GLU A 88 -5.69 24.56 6.59
N ASP A 89 -5.93 23.42 5.91
CA ASP A 89 -7.05 22.54 6.21
C ASP A 89 -6.85 21.85 7.55
N MET A 90 -5.62 21.40 7.83
CA MET A 90 -5.26 20.77 9.10
C MET A 90 -5.32 21.76 10.27
N GLU A 91 -4.95 23.02 10.03
CA GLU A 91 -5.13 24.10 11.01
C GLU A 91 -6.61 24.39 11.26
N THR A 92 -7.44 24.41 10.21
CA THR A 92 -8.89 24.60 10.32
C THR A 92 -9.55 23.44 11.06
N PHE A 93 -9.16 22.19 10.75
CA PHE A 93 -9.62 21.00 11.45
C PHE A 93 -9.30 21.07 12.95
N ASN A 94 -8.07 21.48 13.28
CA ASN A 94 -7.60 21.54 14.65
C ASN A 94 -8.08 22.76 15.44
N ARG A 95 -8.67 23.78 14.80
CA ARG A 95 -9.09 25.05 15.45
C ARG A 95 -9.95 24.85 16.69
N HIS A 96 -10.79 23.83 16.70
CA HIS A 96 -11.70 23.53 17.80
C HIS A 96 -11.32 22.27 18.60
N CYS A 97 -10.26 21.57 18.19
CA CYS A 97 -9.77 20.37 18.85
C CYS A 97 -8.82 20.74 19.99
N GLN A 98 -9.15 20.33 21.22
CA GLN A 98 -8.35 20.60 22.42
C GLN A 98 -7.60 19.35 22.91
N GLY A 99 -6.40 19.55 23.44
CA GLY A 99 -5.58 18.50 24.06
C GLY A 99 -5.36 17.28 23.16
N LYS A 100 -5.77 16.10 23.65
CA LYS A 100 -5.58 14.80 22.96
C LYS A 100 -6.37 14.64 21.66
N SER A 101 -7.38 15.48 21.41
CA SER A 101 -8.17 15.45 20.17
C SER A 101 -7.51 16.17 19.01
N ARG A 102 -6.50 17.01 19.28
CA ARG A 102 -5.75 17.74 18.26
C ARG A 102 -4.82 16.79 17.52
N LEU A 103 -4.95 16.74 16.19
CA LEU A 103 -4.08 15.94 15.35
C LEU A 103 -2.74 16.62 15.18
N LYS A 104 -1.68 15.92 15.59
CA LYS A 104 -0.29 16.30 15.28
C LYS A 104 0.01 15.86 13.85
N TYR A 105 0.65 16.74 13.10
CA TYR A 105 1.07 16.47 11.73
C TYR A 105 2.38 17.21 11.45
N GLU A 106 3.07 16.76 10.42
CA GLU A 106 4.27 17.41 9.88
C GLU A 106 4.13 17.53 8.36
N MET A 107 4.67 18.61 7.80
CA MET A 107 4.72 18.79 6.36
C MET A 107 6.00 18.13 5.84
N ARG A 108 5.87 17.27 4.83
CA ARG A 108 7.00 16.63 4.16
C ARG A 108 6.98 16.92 2.67
N SER A 109 8.15 16.82 2.04
CA SER A 109 8.28 16.99 0.58
C SER A 109 7.70 15.79 -0.16
N HIS A 110 6.90 16.06 -1.19
CA HIS A 110 6.39 15.03 -2.10
C HIS A 110 7.55 14.29 -2.80
N ASN A 111 8.61 14.99 -3.18
CA ASN A 111 9.75 14.37 -3.84
C ASN A 111 10.47 13.36 -2.92
N GLU A 112 10.58 13.69 -1.64
CA GLU A 112 11.20 12.81 -0.65
C GLU A 112 10.30 11.61 -0.31
N MET A 113 9.03 11.86 0.01
CA MET A 113 8.14 10.82 0.54
C MET A 113 7.54 9.92 -0.53
N VAL A 114 7.44 10.39 -1.77
CA VAL A 114 6.75 9.67 -2.85
C VAL A 114 7.73 9.34 -3.96
N VAL A 115 8.34 10.36 -4.58
CA VAL A 115 9.16 10.15 -5.77
C VAL A 115 10.42 9.32 -5.47
N ALA A 116 11.15 9.66 -4.41
CA ALA A 116 12.36 8.95 -4.04
C ALA A 116 12.06 7.50 -3.62
N GLN A 117 11.01 7.29 -2.82
CA GLN A 117 10.58 5.94 -2.43
C GLN A 117 10.17 5.10 -3.64
N MET A 118 9.42 5.67 -4.59
CA MET A 118 9.03 4.95 -5.81
C MET A 118 10.22 4.57 -6.69
N LYS A 119 11.22 5.46 -6.81
CA LYS A 119 12.46 5.16 -7.52
C LYS A 119 13.20 4.00 -6.88
N GLN A 120 13.37 4.04 -5.55
CA GLN A 120 14.00 2.95 -4.80
C GLN A 120 13.24 1.63 -4.99
N MET A 121 11.91 1.64 -4.86
CA MET A 121 11.09 0.44 -5.08
C MET A 121 11.24 -0.12 -6.49
N SER A 122 11.38 0.73 -7.51
CA SER A 122 11.64 0.29 -8.88
C SER A 122 13.01 -0.37 -9.03
N GLU A 123 14.04 0.21 -8.41
CA GLU A 123 15.40 -0.34 -8.42
C GLU A 123 15.47 -1.68 -7.67
N ASP A 124 14.85 -1.76 -6.49
CA ASP A 124 14.76 -2.98 -5.68
C ASP A 124 14.03 -4.09 -6.44
N ASN A 125 12.95 -3.76 -7.16
CA ASN A 125 12.23 -4.71 -8.01
C ASN A 125 13.09 -5.27 -9.14
N GLN A 126 13.94 -4.43 -9.76
CA GLN A 126 14.88 -4.89 -10.78
C GLN A 126 15.93 -5.85 -10.19
N GLN A 127 16.48 -5.53 -9.01
CA GLN A 127 17.43 -6.39 -8.32
C GLN A 127 16.80 -7.72 -7.91
N LEU A 128 15.57 -7.69 -7.39
CA LEU A 128 14.82 -8.89 -7.02
C LEU A 128 14.64 -9.82 -8.21
N ASN A 129 14.28 -9.27 -9.38
CA ASN A 129 14.12 -10.05 -10.59
C ASN A 129 15.44 -10.70 -11.05
N TYR A 130 16.56 -9.97 -10.96
CA TYR A 130 17.88 -10.51 -11.26
C TYR A 130 18.25 -11.68 -10.33
N LEU A 131 18.05 -11.51 -9.01
CA LEU A 131 18.32 -12.54 -8.02
C LEU A 131 17.45 -13.78 -8.25
N LYS A 132 16.16 -13.61 -8.52
CA LYS A 132 15.23 -14.69 -8.86
C LYS A 132 15.74 -15.51 -10.05
N ASN A 133 16.16 -14.84 -11.13
CA ASN A 133 16.72 -15.50 -12.30
C ASN A 133 18.02 -16.26 -12.00
N LYS A 134 18.87 -15.70 -11.14
CA LYS A 134 20.10 -16.37 -10.70
C LYS A 134 19.78 -17.64 -9.93
N VAL A 135 18.83 -17.59 -8.99
CA VAL A 135 18.40 -18.75 -8.19
C VAL A 135 17.90 -19.88 -9.09
N VAL A 136 17.00 -19.60 -10.04
CA VAL A 136 16.48 -20.61 -10.99
C VAL A 136 17.62 -21.27 -11.77
N LYS A 137 18.59 -20.49 -12.26
CA LYS A 137 19.75 -21.04 -12.99
C LYS A 137 20.61 -21.94 -12.11
N THR A 138 20.85 -21.56 -10.86
CA THR A 138 21.59 -22.41 -9.91
C THR A 138 20.84 -23.69 -9.57
N GLU A 139 19.52 -23.63 -9.38
CA GLU A 139 18.70 -24.81 -9.09
C GLU A 139 18.71 -25.80 -10.26
N GLN A 140 18.59 -25.31 -11.51
CA GLN A 140 18.73 -26.13 -12.71
C GLN A 140 20.10 -26.81 -12.79
N ARG A 141 21.18 -26.07 -12.51
CA ARG A 141 22.53 -26.63 -12.49
C ARG A 141 22.67 -27.71 -11.40
N SER A 142 22.08 -27.52 -10.22
CA SER A 142 22.09 -28.53 -9.15
C SER A 142 21.42 -29.82 -9.60
N LYS A 143 20.23 -29.72 -10.22
CA LYS A 143 19.50 -30.90 -10.74
C LYS A 143 20.32 -31.69 -11.75
N VAL A 144 20.97 -31.02 -12.70
CA VAL A 144 21.84 -31.69 -13.69
C VAL A 144 23.04 -32.36 -13.02
N VAL A 145 23.64 -31.74 -11.99
CA VAL A 145 24.75 -32.34 -11.24
C VAL A 145 24.29 -33.56 -10.45
N GLU A 146 23.13 -33.50 -9.80
CA GLU A 146 22.54 -34.62 -9.07
C GLU A 146 22.22 -35.80 -10.00
N GLU A 147 21.62 -35.53 -11.17
CA GLU A 147 21.33 -36.54 -12.19
C GLU A 147 22.61 -37.20 -12.72
N THR A 148 23.63 -36.41 -13.05
CA THR A 148 24.92 -36.94 -13.54
C THR A 148 25.67 -37.73 -12.47
N LEU A 149 25.63 -37.29 -11.21
CA LEU A 149 26.19 -38.05 -10.09
C LEU A 149 25.48 -39.40 -9.93
N GLY A 150 24.15 -39.42 -10.02
CA GLY A 150 23.35 -40.65 -9.98
C GLY A 150 23.76 -41.65 -11.07
N VAL A 151 23.94 -41.18 -12.31
CA VAL A 151 24.41 -42.02 -13.43
C VAL A 151 25.82 -42.57 -13.20
N ILE A 152 26.74 -41.74 -12.71
CA ILE A 152 28.13 -42.16 -12.42
C ILE A 152 28.16 -43.20 -11.31
N THR A 153 27.41 -42.99 -10.22
CA THR A 153 27.32 -43.94 -9.11
C THR A 153 26.73 -45.28 -9.55
N GLN A 154 25.74 -45.27 -10.45
CA GLN A 154 25.20 -46.50 -11.03
C GLN A 154 26.26 -47.25 -11.86
N LYS A 155 26.93 -46.59 -12.80
CA LYS A 155 27.99 -47.21 -13.63
C LYS A 155 29.13 -47.78 -12.78
N LEU A 156 29.52 -47.07 -11.72
CA LEU A 156 30.56 -47.53 -10.81
C LEU A 156 30.17 -48.86 -10.14
N ARG A 157 28.91 -48.97 -9.69
CA ARG A 157 28.37 -50.19 -9.08
C ARG A 157 28.36 -51.36 -10.05
N GLU A 158 27.85 -51.15 -11.27
CA GLU A 158 27.85 -52.15 -12.34
C GLU A 158 29.28 -52.64 -12.63
N THR A 159 30.25 -51.72 -12.74
CA THR A 159 31.67 -52.06 -12.98
C THR A 159 32.30 -52.85 -11.82
N MET A 160 31.92 -52.56 -10.58
CA MET A 160 32.40 -53.29 -9.40
C MET A 160 31.83 -54.72 -9.37
N GLU A 161 30.54 -54.88 -9.66
CA GLU A 161 29.89 -56.19 -9.75
C GLU A 161 30.51 -57.05 -10.86
N GLU A 162 30.77 -56.47 -12.04
CA GLU A 162 31.49 -57.14 -13.13
C GLU A 162 32.90 -57.56 -12.73
N ASN A 163 33.66 -56.69 -12.04
CA ASN A 163 35.02 -57.02 -11.59
C ASN A 163 35.04 -58.17 -10.58
N ILE A 164 34.08 -58.20 -9.64
CA ILE A 164 33.95 -59.28 -8.66
C ILE A 164 33.65 -60.60 -9.39
N PHE A 165 32.73 -60.57 -10.36
CA PHE A 165 32.37 -61.73 -11.16
C PHE A 165 33.58 -62.28 -11.95
N VAL A 166 34.33 -61.42 -12.63
CA VAL A 166 35.53 -61.84 -13.39
C VAL A 166 36.57 -62.46 -12.46
N ARG A 167 36.82 -61.86 -11.29
CA ARG A 167 37.77 -62.40 -10.29
C ARG A 167 37.34 -63.72 -9.68
N SER A 168 36.04 -64.00 -9.61
CA SER A 168 35.49 -65.27 -9.09
C SER A 168 35.55 -66.43 -10.08
N LYS A 169 35.77 -66.14 -11.38
CA LYS A 169 35.86 -67.12 -12.46
C LYS A 169 37.29 -67.45 -12.89
N ALA A 170 38.28 -66.74 -12.36
CA ALA A 170 39.71 -66.98 -12.56
C ALA A 170 40.26 -67.89 -11.46
#